data_AF-A0A8T2X6H8-F1
#
_entry.id   AF-A0A8T2X6H8-F1
#
_cell.length_a   1.000
_cell.length_b   1.000
_cell.length_c   1.000
_cell.angle_alpha   90.00
_cell.angle_beta   90.00
_cell.angle_gamma   90.00
#
_symmetry.space_group_name_H-M   'P 1'
#
loop_
_entity.id
_entity.type
_entity.pdbx_description
1 polymer ?
#
loop_
_entity_poly.entity_id
_entity_poly.type
_entity_poly.pdbx_seq_one_letter_code
_entity_poly.pdbx_strand_id
1 'polypeptide(L)'
;MVRLHFHAFVSCNLDLSDAQFHVLVNGYVALSNFSVGKVRDFVVKEYFIWADSDKIVINFVPAKKGKYGFVNAIEVISAPKDLIADVGFLVNGNKDEKFVGLTKQALETVHRINVGGPKVTPFNDTVWRTWIPDYEFLKSSNDLSKRMYFGGRIHYQIGGASREVGPDFVYKTARVITNTNGSVLNANMTWEFPVDEGYKYLVRMHFCDIASISLGLIHFNVYVNGYLAYEDLDLSSITYTLASPFYVDFVVDDDSSGVLRVSVGPTNKTMAYGVDGILNGVEIMKMNNSMGSLGGKICAGMVLKSWPRGNIGVLVPFVAGLCLLLSLALVMHRRTVGMRNPVSWSKLPTEVPGVDLNHGNLHFSGKA
;
A
#
# COMPACT_ATOMS: atom_id res chain seq x y z
N MET A 1 4.02 -1.49 -5.49
CA MET A 1 2.56 -1.74 -5.41
C MET A 1 2.35 -3.14 -4.85
N VAL A 2 1.39 -3.32 -3.94
CA VAL A 2 1.03 -4.61 -3.34
C VAL A 2 -0.45 -4.86 -3.58
N ARG A 3 -0.83 -6.01 -4.13
CA ARG A 3 -2.23 -6.44 -4.24
C ARG A 3 -2.48 -7.70 -3.43
N LEU A 4 -3.59 -7.72 -2.71
CA LEU A 4 -4.05 -8.84 -1.92
C LEU A 4 -5.38 -9.33 -2.48
N HIS A 5 -5.44 -10.61 -2.85
CA HIS A 5 -6.60 -11.22 -3.46
C HIS A 5 -7.26 -12.13 -2.44
N PHE A 6 -8.55 -11.89 -2.21
CA PHE A 6 -9.36 -12.68 -1.30
C PHE A 6 -10.57 -13.22 -2.06
N HIS A 7 -10.76 -14.53 -2.01
CA HIS A 7 -11.93 -15.22 -2.50
C HIS A 7 -12.36 -16.20 -1.42
N ALA A 8 -13.51 -15.93 -0.79
CA ALA A 8 -14.00 -16.76 0.30
C ALA A 8 -14.68 -18.02 -0.24
N PHE A 9 -14.23 -19.19 0.19
CA PHE A 9 -14.86 -20.48 -0.13
C PHE A 9 -14.80 -21.41 1.09
N VAL A 10 -15.65 -22.44 1.09
CA VAL A 10 -15.61 -23.48 2.12
C VAL A 10 -14.64 -24.56 1.64
N SER A 11 -13.63 -24.86 2.45
CA SER A 11 -12.64 -25.89 2.17
C SER A 11 -12.60 -26.91 3.30
N CYS A 12 -13.05 -28.14 3.02
CA CYS A 12 -13.16 -29.22 4.00
C CYS A 12 -13.95 -28.80 5.25
N ASN A 13 -13.25 -28.37 6.30
CA ASN A 13 -13.79 -27.96 7.61
C ASN A 13 -13.51 -26.48 7.93
N LEU A 14 -13.02 -25.70 6.96
CA LEU A 14 -12.67 -24.30 7.13
C LEU A 14 -13.55 -23.43 6.24
N ASP A 15 -14.43 -22.66 6.87
CA ASP A 15 -15.28 -21.69 6.19
C ASP A 15 -14.61 -20.32 6.14
N LEU A 16 -13.91 -20.00 5.05
CA LEU A 16 -13.15 -18.76 4.90
C LEU A 16 -14.01 -17.49 5.05
N SER A 17 -15.35 -17.58 4.98
CA SER A 17 -16.23 -16.45 5.29
C SER A 17 -16.20 -16.06 6.78
N ASP A 18 -15.87 -17.00 7.67
CA ASP A 18 -15.72 -16.77 9.11
C ASP A 18 -14.37 -16.13 9.49
N ALA A 19 -13.45 -16.00 8.54
CA ALA A 19 -12.14 -15.40 8.76
C ALA A 19 -12.29 -13.93 9.21
N GLN A 20 -11.47 -13.54 10.19
CA GLN A 20 -11.42 -12.18 10.71
C GLN A 20 -10.00 -11.84 11.17
N PHE A 21 -9.34 -10.92 10.47
CA PHE A 21 -7.91 -10.68 10.64
C PHE A 21 -7.49 -9.26 10.25
N HIS A 22 -6.30 -8.87 10.68
CA HIS A 22 -5.60 -7.67 10.26
C HIS A 22 -4.53 -8.04 9.24
N VAL A 23 -4.19 -7.10 8.37
CA VAL A 23 -3.01 -7.21 7.50
C VAL A 23 -2.14 -5.99 7.71
N LEU A 24 -0.87 -6.23 8.01
CA LEU A 24 0.16 -5.20 8.07
C LEU A 24 1.06 -5.32 6.85
N VAL A 25 1.33 -4.20 6.18
CA VAL A 25 2.30 -4.14 5.09
C VAL A 25 3.35 -3.09 5.43
N ASN A 26 4.59 -3.55 5.64
CA ASN A 26 5.74 -2.72 5.99
C ASN A 26 5.50 -1.71 7.13
N GLY A 27 4.74 -2.12 8.16
CA GLY A 27 4.42 -1.28 9.32
C GLY A 27 3.13 -0.46 9.21
N TYR A 28 2.49 -0.42 8.03
CA TYR A 28 1.16 0.18 7.87
C TYR A 28 0.07 -0.86 8.11
N VAL A 29 -1.04 -0.46 8.73
CA VAL A 29 -2.24 -1.30 8.84
C VAL A 29 -3.02 -1.19 7.53
N ALA A 30 -2.80 -2.14 6.63
CA ALA A 30 -3.48 -2.17 5.32
C ALA A 30 -4.94 -2.62 5.46
N LEU A 31 -5.20 -3.59 6.35
CA LEU A 31 -6.53 -4.09 6.68
C LEU A 31 -6.69 -4.24 8.19
N SER A 32 -7.86 -3.87 8.70
CA SER A 32 -8.18 -4.03 10.13
C SER A 32 -9.52 -4.72 10.32
N ASN A 33 -9.54 -5.74 11.19
CA ASN A 33 -10.72 -6.53 11.51
C ASN A 33 -11.48 -7.02 10.26
N PHE A 34 -10.72 -7.32 9.20
CA PHE A 34 -11.22 -7.59 7.87
C PHE A 34 -11.86 -8.97 7.79
N SER A 35 -13.02 -9.02 7.14
CA SER A 35 -13.70 -10.22 6.68
C SER A 35 -14.18 -9.96 5.26
N VAL A 36 -14.14 -10.98 4.41
CA VAL A 36 -14.61 -10.88 3.02
C VAL A 36 -16.14 -10.82 2.95
N GLY A 37 -16.84 -11.19 4.03
CA GLY A 37 -18.29 -11.23 4.07
C GLY A 37 -18.81 -12.62 3.70
N LYS A 38 -19.46 -12.77 2.54
CA LYS A 38 -20.17 -14.00 2.20
C LYS A 38 -19.27 -14.99 1.45
N VAL A 39 -19.66 -16.26 1.49
CA VAL A 39 -19.06 -17.30 0.66
C VAL A 39 -19.25 -16.97 -0.83
N ARG A 40 -18.19 -17.12 -1.62
CA ARG A 40 -18.03 -16.74 -3.04
C ARG A 40 -17.79 -15.26 -3.32
N ASP A 41 -17.79 -14.41 -2.31
CA ASP A 41 -17.37 -13.02 -2.50
C ASP A 41 -15.87 -12.99 -2.87
N PHE A 42 -15.51 -12.07 -3.75
CA PHE A 42 -14.12 -11.81 -4.12
C PHE A 42 -13.80 -10.33 -3.92
N VAL A 43 -12.61 -10.07 -3.38
CA VAL A 43 -12.13 -8.72 -3.12
C VAL A 43 -10.66 -8.66 -3.48
N VAL A 44 -10.28 -7.62 -4.23
CA VAL A 44 -8.88 -7.28 -4.48
C VAL A 44 -8.60 -5.96 -3.78
N LYS A 45 -7.55 -5.94 -2.96
CA LYS A 45 -7.09 -4.74 -2.27
C LYS A 45 -5.74 -4.32 -2.83
N GLU A 46 -5.63 -3.11 -3.35
CA GLU A 46 -4.43 -2.59 -3.99
C GLU A 46 -3.85 -1.42 -3.18
N TYR A 47 -2.53 -1.49 -2.94
CA TYR A 47 -1.81 -0.53 -2.14
C TYR A 47 -0.55 -0.02 -2.84
N PHE A 48 -0.27 1.27 -2.70
CA PHE A 48 1.04 1.86 -2.95
C PHE A 48 1.71 2.14 -1.61
N ILE A 49 2.83 1.47 -1.39
CA ILE A 49 3.63 1.61 -0.17
C ILE A 49 5.07 1.75 -0.63
N TRP A 50 5.70 2.84 -0.19
CA TRP A 50 7.12 3.05 -0.41
C TRP A 50 7.95 2.09 0.44
N ALA A 51 8.98 1.51 -0.15
CA ALA A 51 9.86 0.56 0.51
C ALA A 51 11.32 1.03 0.35
N ASP A 52 11.93 1.45 1.47
CA ASP A 52 13.34 1.86 1.53
C ASP A 52 14.29 0.67 1.72
N SER A 53 13.77 -0.55 1.78
CA SER A 53 14.51 -1.80 1.93
C SER A 53 14.23 -2.72 0.74
N ASP A 54 15.20 -3.59 0.47
CA ASP A 54 15.10 -4.77 -0.38
C ASP A 54 14.05 -5.81 0.05
N LYS A 55 13.42 -5.61 1.22
CA LYS A 55 12.44 -6.52 1.81
C LYS A 55 11.11 -5.81 2.07
N ILE A 56 10.03 -6.42 1.61
CA ILE A 56 8.66 -6.07 1.98
C ILE A 56 8.13 -7.14 2.95
N VAL A 57 7.65 -6.72 4.12
CA VAL A 57 7.08 -7.63 5.12
C VAL A 57 5.56 -7.47 5.16
N ILE A 58 4.84 -8.58 4.93
CA ILE A 58 3.38 -8.64 5.02
C ILE A 58 3.00 -9.59 6.16
N ASN A 59 2.33 -9.09 7.20
CA ASN A 59 1.89 -9.89 8.34
C ASN A 59 0.37 -10.06 8.30
N PHE A 60 -0.10 -11.30 8.37
CA PHE A 60 -1.50 -11.64 8.57
C PHE A 60 -1.70 -12.00 10.04
N VAL A 61 -2.51 -11.22 10.76
CA VAL A 61 -2.69 -11.37 12.21
C VAL A 61 -4.16 -11.63 12.50
N PRO A 62 -4.54 -12.80 13.04
CA PRO A 62 -5.92 -13.05 13.46
C PRO A 62 -6.42 -11.97 14.42
N ALA A 63 -7.65 -11.48 14.21
CA ALA A 63 -8.17 -10.36 14.99
C ALA A 63 -8.43 -10.72 16.47
N LYS A 64 -8.72 -12.00 16.73
CA LYS A 64 -8.98 -12.54 18.07
C LYS A 64 -8.74 -14.05 18.10
N LYS A 65 -8.69 -14.61 19.31
CA LYS A 65 -8.55 -16.05 19.53
C LYS A 65 -9.67 -16.82 18.83
N GLY A 66 -9.32 -17.89 18.12
CA GLY A 66 -10.27 -18.72 17.36
C GLY A 66 -10.60 -18.19 15.96
N LYS A 67 -10.15 -16.98 15.60
CA LYS A 67 -10.19 -16.48 14.23
C LYS A 67 -8.87 -16.77 13.51
N TYR A 68 -8.89 -16.61 12.20
CA TYR A 68 -7.75 -16.84 11.32
C TYR A 68 -7.80 -15.85 10.15
N GLY A 69 -6.67 -15.74 9.44
CA GLY A 69 -6.57 -15.01 8.20
C GLY A 69 -6.25 -15.92 7.03
N PHE A 70 -6.57 -15.45 5.83
CA PHE A 70 -6.26 -16.15 4.59
C PHE A 70 -5.94 -15.13 3.51
N VAL A 71 -5.30 -15.60 2.44
CA VAL A 71 -5.06 -14.85 1.22
C VAL A 71 -4.96 -15.87 0.09
N ASN A 72 -5.58 -15.57 -1.05
CA ASN A 72 -5.58 -16.47 -2.21
C ASN A 72 -4.37 -16.20 -3.11
N ALA A 73 -4.02 -14.91 -3.28
CA ALA A 73 -2.84 -14.50 -4.02
C ALA A 73 -2.31 -13.16 -3.49
N ILE A 74 -1.00 -12.98 -3.64
CA ILE A 74 -0.29 -11.73 -3.35
C ILE A 74 0.47 -11.34 -4.62
N GLU A 75 0.26 -10.12 -5.09
CA GLU A 75 1.07 -9.53 -6.16
C GLU A 75 1.95 -8.43 -5.55
N VAL A 76 3.23 -8.45 -5.89
CA VAL A 76 4.17 -7.38 -5.55
C VAL A 76 4.81 -6.89 -6.84
N ILE A 77 4.45 -5.67 -7.23
CA ILE A 77 4.82 -5.08 -8.51
C ILE A 77 5.68 -3.84 -8.23
N SER A 78 6.91 -3.83 -8.74
CA SER A 78 7.77 -2.66 -8.71
C SER A 78 7.15 -1.53 -9.55
N ALA A 79 7.05 -0.36 -8.96
CA ALA A 79 6.54 0.83 -9.63
C ALA A 79 7.69 1.82 -9.89
N PRO A 80 7.64 2.60 -10.98
CA PRO A 80 8.54 3.72 -11.17
C PRO A 80 8.48 4.70 -9.99
N LYS A 81 9.61 5.35 -9.67
CA LYS A 81 9.69 6.29 -8.54
C LYS A 81 8.77 7.51 -8.72
N ASP A 82 8.56 7.89 -9.98
CA ASP A 82 7.73 9.00 -10.43
C ASP A 82 6.26 8.61 -10.65
N LEU A 83 5.87 7.36 -10.39
CA LEU A 83 4.48 6.94 -10.53
C LEU A 83 3.54 7.76 -9.63
N ILE A 84 3.97 8.06 -8.40
CA ILE A 84 3.30 8.98 -7.48
C ILE A 84 4.30 10.07 -7.14
N ALA A 85 4.00 11.31 -7.51
CA ALA A 85 4.85 12.44 -7.17
C ALA A 85 4.81 12.68 -5.65
N ASP A 86 5.90 13.20 -5.08
CA ASP A 86 5.95 13.50 -3.64
C ASP A 86 5.10 14.72 -3.25
N VAL A 87 4.67 15.50 -4.25
CA VAL A 87 3.95 16.76 -4.08
C VAL A 87 2.60 16.68 -4.81
N GLY A 88 1.54 17.14 -4.14
CA GLY A 88 0.22 17.34 -4.73
C GLY A 88 -0.36 18.70 -4.32
N PHE A 89 -1.47 19.10 -4.93
CA PHE A 89 -2.18 20.33 -4.60
C PHE A 89 -3.18 20.07 -3.48
N LEU A 90 -3.10 20.79 -2.37
CA LEU A 90 -4.07 20.67 -1.30
C LEU A 90 -5.34 21.46 -1.67
N VAL A 91 -6.49 20.79 -1.65
CA VAL A 91 -7.79 21.43 -1.93
C VAL A 91 -8.53 21.63 -0.62
N ASN A 92 -8.36 22.81 -0.03
CA ASN A 92 -9.02 23.23 1.22
C ASN A 92 -9.69 24.62 1.10
N GLY A 93 -9.91 25.11 -0.13
CA GLY A 93 -10.43 26.45 -0.42
C GLY A 93 -9.34 27.52 -0.65
N ASN A 94 -8.08 27.26 -0.28
CA ASN A 94 -6.94 28.11 -0.65
C ASN A 94 -6.18 27.50 -1.84
N LYS A 95 -5.98 28.29 -2.90
CA LYS A 95 -5.54 27.78 -4.23
C LYS A 95 -4.04 27.45 -4.35
N ASP A 96 -3.20 27.77 -3.37
CA ASP A 96 -1.74 27.73 -3.52
C ASP A 96 -1.01 26.78 -2.56
N GLU A 97 -1.72 26.04 -1.72
CA GLU A 97 -1.08 25.15 -0.75
C GLU A 97 -0.69 23.81 -1.39
N LYS A 98 0.55 23.40 -1.16
CA LYS A 98 1.07 22.12 -1.64
C LYS A 98 1.14 21.13 -0.49
N PHE A 99 0.66 19.92 -0.73
CA PHE A 99 0.93 18.79 0.15
C PHE A 99 2.26 18.16 -0.24
N VAL A 100 3.21 18.07 0.71
CA VAL A 100 4.53 17.47 0.49
C VAL A 100 4.67 16.21 1.35
N GLY A 101 5.30 15.17 0.81
CA GLY A 101 5.52 13.91 1.50
C GLY A 101 4.48 12.83 1.17
N LEU A 102 3.89 12.86 -0.03
CA LEU A 102 3.02 11.78 -0.52
C LEU A 102 3.75 10.44 -0.56
N THR A 103 5.06 10.44 -0.86
CA THR A 103 5.87 9.20 -0.88
C THR A 103 6.03 8.57 0.51
N LYS A 104 5.78 9.33 1.59
CA LYS A 104 5.82 8.85 2.98
C LYS A 104 4.48 8.27 3.45
N GLN A 105 3.44 8.35 2.61
CA GLN A 105 2.13 7.81 2.91
C GLN A 105 1.96 6.45 2.25
N ALA A 106 1.23 5.56 2.93
CA ALA A 106 0.63 4.41 2.29
C ALA A 106 -0.70 4.83 1.65
N LEU A 107 -0.94 4.35 0.43
CA LEU A 107 -2.13 4.67 -0.34
C LEU A 107 -2.89 3.38 -0.66
N GLU A 108 -4.21 3.36 -0.47
CA GLU A 108 -5.11 2.31 -0.96
C GLU A 108 -5.89 2.84 -2.17
N THR A 109 -5.80 2.19 -3.32
CA THR A 109 -6.65 2.57 -4.46
C THR A 109 -8.08 2.13 -4.17
N VAL A 110 -9.00 3.10 -4.10
CA VAL A 110 -10.43 2.85 -3.88
C VAL A 110 -11.24 2.97 -5.17
N HIS A 111 -10.85 3.87 -6.09
CA HIS A 111 -11.46 3.99 -7.42
C HIS A 111 -10.39 4.20 -8.49
N ARG A 112 -10.60 3.59 -9.66
CA ARG A 112 -9.76 3.78 -10.85
C ARG A 112 -10.61 3.69 -12.11
N ILE A 113 -10.80 4.83 -12.76
CA ILE A 113 -11.87 5.06 -13.72
C ILE A 113 -11.32 5.41 -15.09
N ASN A 114 -11.74 4.68 -16.11
CA ASN A 114 -11.56 5.05 -17.51
C ASN A 114 -12.77 5.85 -18.00
N VAL A 115 -12.62 7.16 -18.18
CA VAL A 115 -13.74 8.07 -18.43
C VAL A 115 -14.14 8.03 -19.90
N GLY A 116 -15.41 7.75 -20.16
CA GLY A 116 -15.96 7.64 -21.52
C GLY A 116 -15.51 6.39 -22.29
N GLY A 117 -14.66 5.55 -21.70
CA GLY A 117 -14.10 4.36 -22.33
C GLY A 117 -14.60 3.04 -21.74
N PRO A 118 -14.23 1.91 -22.36
CA PRO A 118 -14.51 0.57 -21.82
C PRO A 118 -13.55 0.20 -20.69
N LYS A 119 -13.82 -0.94 -20.04
CA LYS A 119 -12.93 -1.50 -19.01
C LYS A 119 -11.55 -1.78 -19.60
N VAL A 120 -10.50 -1.31 -18.92
CA VAL A 120 -9.10 -1.66 -19.23
C VAL A 120 -8.68 -2.76 -18.27
N THR A 121 -8.26 -3.89 -18.81
CA THR A 121 -7.79 -5.06 -18.04
C THR A 121 -6.29 -5.00 -17.79
N PRO A 122 -5.74 -5.79 -16.84
CA PRO A 122 -4.30 -5.86 -16.59
C PRO A 122 -3.44 -6.10 -17.83
N PHE A 123 -3.92 -6.89 -18.80
CA PHE A 123 -3.23 -7.16 -20.07
C PHE A 123 -3.07 -5.95 -20.99
N ASN A 124 -3.83 -4.89 -20.73
CA ASN A 124 -3.87 -3.65 -21.51
C ASN A 124 -3.35 -2.45 -20.69
N ASP A 125 -2.87 -2.69 -19.46
CA ASP A 125 -2.26 -1.69 -18.59
C ASP A 125 -0.77 -1.99 -18.42
N THR A 126 0.02 -0.93 -18.29
CA THR A 126 1.49 -0.99 -18.18
C THR A 126 2.00 -1.53 -16.85
N VAL A 127 1.21 -1.41 -15.78
CA VAL A 127 1.53 -1.92 -14.44
C VAL A 127 0.39 -2.80 -13.91
N TRP A 128 -0.30 -3.50 -14.82
CA TRP A 128 -1.30 -4.54 -14.56
C TRP A 128 -2.52 -4.07 -13.76
N ARG A 129 -2.84 -2.78 -13.78
CA ARG A 129 -4.04 -2.22 -13.12
C ARG A 129 -5.30 -2.54 -13.92
N THR A 130 -6.44 -2.46 -13.23
CA THR A 130 -7.76 -2.49 -13.87
C THR A 130 -8.40 -1.11 -13.77
N TRP A 131 -8.86 -0.57 -14.91
CA TRP A 131 -9.65 0.65 -14.97
C TRP A 131 -11.10 0.31 -15.31
N ILE A 132 -12.04 0.73 -14.49
CA ILE A 132 -13.47 0.48 -14.72
C ILE A 132 -14.12 1.68 -15.45
N PRO A 133 -15.17 1.47 -16.24
CA PRO A 133 -15.86 2.59 -16.90
C PRO A 133 -16.55 3.53 -15.89
N ASP A 134 -16.89 4.74 -16.34
CA ASP A 134 -17.38 5.81 -15.48
C ASP A 134 -18.91 5.87 -15.29
N TYR A 135 -19.68 4.99 -15.93
CA TYR A 135 -21.15 5.12 -16.02
C TYR A 135 -21.88 5.03 -14.68
N GLU A 136 -21.32 4.35 -13.66
CA GLU A 136 -21.92 4.26 -12.32
C GLU A 136 -21.65 5.50 -11.46
N PHE A 137 -20.70 6.33 -11.86
CA PHE A 137 -20.21 7.46 -11.05
C PHE A 137 -20.63 8.81 -11.64
N LEU A 138 -20.89 8.88 -12.94
CA LEU A 138 -21.32 10.10 -13.61
C LEU A 138 -22.73 10.50 -13.15
N LYS A 139 -22.87 11.69 -12.58
CA LYS A 139 -24.16 12.26 -12.16
C LYS A 139 -24.81 13.15 -13.21
N SER A 140 -24.01 13.77 -14.06
CA SER A 140 -24.49 14.74 -15.05
C SER A 140 -25.41 14.11 -16.10
N SER A 141 -26.37 14.90 -16.60
CA SER A 141 -27.29 14.42 -17.62
C SER A 141 -26.56 14.01 -18.90
N ASN A 142 -27.14 13.05 -19.63
CA ASN A 142 -26.60 12.59 -20.91
C ASN A 142 -26.51 13.72 -21.94
N ASP A 143 -27.32 14.77 -21.82
CA ASP A 143 -27.33 15.91 -22.74
C ASP A 143 -26.11 16.85 -22.55
N LEU A 144 -25.49 16.85 -21.36
CA LEU A 144 -24.31 17.67 -21.06
C LEU A 144 -23.00 16.98 -21.47
N SER A 145 -22.96 15.65 -21.49
CA SER A 145 -21.73 14.88 -21.68
C SER A 145 -21.71 14.09 -22.99
N LYS A 146 -20.64 14.26 -23.76
CA LYS A 146 -20.38 13.45 -24.96
C LYS A 146 -19.16 12.56 -24.75
N ARG A 147 -19.27 11.28 -25.10
CA ARG A 147 -18.12 10.37 -25.14
C ARG A 147 -17.27 10.65 -26.38
N MET A 148 -15.96 10.69 -26.20
CA MET A 148 -14.97 10.87 -27.25
C MET A 148 -14.05 9.66 -27.33
N TYR A 149 -13.68 9.27 -28.54
CA TYR A 149 -12.69 8.23 -28.80
C TYR A 149 -11.68 8.71 -29.84
N PHE A 150 -10.41 8.43 -29.59
CA PHE A 150 -9.30 8.79 -30.47
C PHE A 150 -8.58 7.55 -31.00
N GLY A 151 -8.64 7.37 -32.32
CA GLY A 151 -7.97 6.26 -33.01
C GLY A 151 -6.47 6.46 -33.24
N GLY A 152 -5.95 7.67 -33.02
CA GLY A 152 -4.55 8.02 -33.30
C GLY A 152 -3.56 7.52 -32.24
N ARG A 153 -2.33 8.03 -32.34
CA ARG A 153 -1.25 7.74 -31.39
C ARG A 153 -1.26 8.77 -30.26
N ILE A 154 -1.12 8.29 -29.02
CA ILE A 154 -0.93 9.17 -27.86
C ILE A 154 0.54 9.63 -27.80
N HIS A 155 0.73 10.94 -27.66
CA HIS A 155 2.02 11.62 -27.69
C HIS A 155 2.55 11.87 -26.27
N TYR A 156 3.05 10.83 -25.62
CA TYR A 156 3.72 10.93 -24.31
C TYR A 156 4.98 11.82 -24.41
N GLN A 157 5.05 12.86 -23.57
CA GLN A 157 6.15 13.82 -23.52
C GLN A 157 7.02 13.63 -22.28
N ILE A 158 8.30 13.99 -22.38
CA ILE A 158 9.21 14.03 -21.22
C ILE A 158 8.70 15.11 -20.25
N GLY A 159 8.57 14.75 -18.96
CA GLY A 159 8.03 15.64 -17.93
C GLY A 159 6.49 15.70 -17.88
N GLY A 160 5.80 15.05 -18.81
CA GLY A 160 4.34 14.83 -18.76
C GLY A 160 3.96 13.50 -18.10
N ALA A 161 2.72 13.06 -18.28
CA ALA A 161 2.33 11.72 -17.84
C ALA A 161 3.11 10.67 -18.63
N SER A 162 3.60 9.62 -17.96
CA SER A 162 4.20 8.44 -18.60
C SER A 162 3.15 7.36 -18.90
N ARG A 163 3.54 6.33 -19.65
CA ARG A 163 2.66 5.18 -19.93
C ARG A 163 2.35 4.39 -18.66
N GLU A 164 3.25 4.40 -17.69
CA GLU A 164 3.10 3.80 -16.37
C GLU A 164 2.12 4.60 -15.51
N VAL A 165 2.10 5.94 -15.63
CA VAL A 165 1.08 6.78 -14.98
C VAL A 165 -0.32 6.45 -15.51
N GLY A 166 -0.50 6.40 -16.83
CA GLY A 166 -1.76 5.99 -17.45
C GLY A 166 -1.56 5.39 -18.85
N PRO A 167 -2.21 4.27 -19.18
CA PRO A 167 -2.03 3.61 -20.47
C PRO A 167 -2.79 4.33 -21.60
N ASP A 168 -2.42 4.05 -22.85
CA ASP A 168 -3.05 4.65 -24.03
C ASP A 168 -4.57 4.48 -24.03
N PHE A 169 -5.07 3.34 -23.53
CA PHE A 169 -6.52 3.07 -23.48
C PHE A 169 -7.30 4.03 -22.58
N VAL A 170 -6.66 4.67 -21.60
CA VAL A 170 -7.27 5.72 -20.78
C VAL A 170 -7.24 7.05 -21.55
N TYR A 171 -6.10 7.42 -22.09
CA TYR A 171 -5.96 8.71 -22.79
C TYR A 171 -6.60 8.76 -24.18
N LYS A 172 -6.97 7.61 -24.76
CA LYS A 172 -7.73 7.53 -26.02
C LYS A 172 -9.23 7.73 -25.85
N THR A 173 -9.73 7.77 -24.62
CA THR A 173 -11.15 7.99 -24.33
C THR A 173 -11.32 9.18 -23.40
N ALA A 174 -12.46 9.85 -23.54
CA ALA A 174 -12.83 10.94 -22.65
C ALA A 174 -14.34 11.13 -22.62
N ARG A 175 -14.79 11.92 -21.65
CA ARG A 175 -16.03 12.68 -21.78
C ARG A 175 -15.72 14.16 -21.92
N VAL A 176 -16.52 14.83 -22.74
CA VAL A 176 -16.37 16.26 -23.06
C VAL A 176 -17.67 17.02 -22.90
N ILE A 177 -17.55 18.30 -22.54
CA ILE A 177 -18.59 19.32 -22.71
C ILE A 177 -18.24 20.09 -23.97
N THR A 178 -19.11 20.06 -24.98
CA THR A 178 -18.88 20.76 -26.26
C THR A 178 -19.86 21.89 -26.46
N ASN A 179 -19.36 23.07 -26.86
CA ASN A 179 -20.16 24.22 -27.21
C ASN A 179 -20.67 24.10 -28.66
N THR A 180 -21.78 23.40 -28.88
CA THR A 180 -22.28 23.11 -30.24
C THR A 180 -23.08 24.25 -30.87
N ASN A 181 -23.69 25.15 -30.08
CA ASN A 181 -24.65 26.15 -30.57
C ASN A 181 -24.41 27.58 -30.03
N GLY A 182 -23.24 27.88 -29.47
CA GLY A 182 -22.95 29.19 -28.88
C GLY A 182 -23.63 29.46 -27.54
N SER A 183 -24.49 28.56 -27.04
CA SER A 183 -24.92 28.57 -25.64
C SER A 183 -23.91 27.80 -24.80
N VAL A 184 -23.09 28.51 -24.03
CA VAL A 184 -22.28 27.89 -22.98
C VAL A 184 -23.24 27.23 -21.99
N LEU A 185 -23.19 25.90 -21.89
CA LEU A 185 -23.91 25.22 -20.81
C LEU A 185 -23.18 25.56 -19.52
N ASN A 186 -23.75 26.46 -18.71
CA ASN A 186 -23.24 26.84 -17.39
C ASN A 186 -23.44 25.71 -16.37
N ALA A 187 -22.98 24.51 -16.69
CA ALA A 187 -23.14 23.32 -15.87
C ALA A 187 -21.85 22.49 -15.89
N ASN A 188 -21.45 22.04 -14.71
CA ASN A 188 -20.27 21.20 -14.56
C ASN A 188 -20.62 19.73 -14.82
N MET A 189 -19.75 19.02 -15.54
CA MET A 189 -19.78 17.57 -15.61
C MET A 189 -19.19 17.00 -14.32
N THR A 190 -19.96 16.22 -13.57
CA THR A 190 -19.62 15.79 -12.21
C THR A 190 -19.73 14.28 -12.04
N TRP A 191 -18.74 13.69 -11.38
CA TRP A 191 -18.74 12.31 -10.92
C TRP A 191 -18.75 12.28 -9.39
N GLU A 192 -19.50 11.34 -8.82
CA GLU A 192 -19.61 11.10 -7.38
C GLU A 192 -19.06 9.71 -7.03
N PHE A 193 -18.16 9.66 -6.06
CA PHE A 193 -17.46 8.45 -5.65
C PHE A 193 -17.69 8.17 -4.17
N PRO A 194 -18.30 7.03 -3.81
CA PRO A 194 -18.40 6.62 -2.41
C PRO A 194 -17.01 6.40 -1.81
N VAL A 195 -16.73 6.99 -0.65
CA VAL A 195 -15.44 6.90 0.05
C VAL A 195 -15.65 6.73 1.55
N ASP A 196 -14.63 6.19 2.24
CA ASP A 196 -14.69 6.04 3.71
C ASP A 196 -14.45 7.38 4.40
N GLU A 197 -15.25 7.67 5.43
CA GLU A 197 -15.11 8.88 6.22
C GLU A 197 -13.84 8.89 7.07
N GLY A 198 -13.32 10.09 7.37
CA GLY A 198 -12.21 10.30 8.30
C GLY A 198 -10.81 10.00 7.74
N TYR A 199 -10.68 9.98 6.41
CA TYR A 199 -9.40 9.85 5.70
C TYR A 199 -9.15 11.02 4.77
N LYS A 200 -7.88 11.25 4.44
CA LYS A 200 -7.50 12.10 3.30
C LYS A 200 -7.43 11.24 2.04
N TYR A 201 -7.65 11.87 0.89
CA TYR A 201 -7.61 11.21 -0.40
C TYR A 201 -6.67 11.93 -1.35
N LEU A 202 -5.85 11.16 -2.05
CA LEU A 202 -5.15 11.58 -3.26
C LEU A 202 -6.08 11.31 -4.45
N VAL A 203 -6.47 12.37 -5.16
CA VAL A 203 -7.30 12.34 -6.35
C VAL A 203 -6.42 12.72 -7.54
N ARG A 204 -6.13 11.75 -8.39
CA ARG A 204 -5.42 11.98 -9.65
C ARG A 204 -6.44 12.10 -10.78
N MET A 205 -6.41 13.22 -11.49
CA MET A 205 -7.23 13.43 -12.68
C MET A 205 -6.35 13.39 -13.93
N HIS A 206 -6.77 12.60 -14.93
CA HIS A 206 -6.04 12.38 -16.18
C HIS A 206 -6.72 13.14 -17.32
N PHE A 207 -5.91 13.88 -18.07
CA PHE A 207 -6.34 14.73 -19.17
C PHE A 207 -5.51 14.45 -20.42
N CYS A 208 -6.13 14.49 -21.59
CA CYS A 208 -5.48 14.42 -22.88
C CYS A 208 -6.43 15.03 -23.91
N ASP A 209 -5.99 16.11 -24.56
CA ASP A 209 -6.82 16.78 -25.56
C ASP A 209 -6.91 15.93 -26.83
N ILE A 210 -8.02 15.18 -26.90
CA ILE A 210 -8.40 14.35 -28.05
C ILE A 210 -9.65 14.88 -28.76
N ALA A 211 -10.12 16.07 -28.38
CA ALA A 211 -11.39 16.62 -28.82
C ALA A 211 -11.23 17.91 -29.65
N SER A 212 -10.20 18.71 -29.37
CA SER A 212 -9.90 19.92 -30.13
C SER A 212 -9.36 19.59 -31.52
N ILE A 213 -9.73 20.39 -32.51
CA ILE A 213 -9.17 20.33 -33.88
C ILE A 213 -7.79 21.01 -33.99
N SER A 214 -7.47 21.91 -33.06
CA SER A 214 -6.21 22.64 -32.98
C SER A 214 -5.90 23.05 -31.53
N LEU A 215 -4.64 23.36 -31.26
CA LEU A 215 -4.23 23.97 -29.99
C LEU A 215 -4.95 25.30 -29.74
N GLY A 216 -5.15 25.63 -28.47
CA GLY A 216 -5.79 26.86 -28.00
C GLY A 216 -7.32 26.82 -27.92
N LEU A 217 -7.96 25.69 -28.28
CA LEU A 217 -9.42 25.54 -28.30
C LEU A 217 -10.00 24.89 -27.03
N ILE A 218 -9.19 24.65 -26.01
CA ILE A 218 -9.63 24.02 -24.76
C ILE A 218 -9.18 24.82 -23.53
N HIS A 219 -10.15 25.30 -22.77
CA HIS A 219 -9.95 25.94 -21.48
C HIS A 219 -11.10 25.50 -20.59
N PHE A 220 -10.81 25.05 -19.37
CA PHE A 220 -11.86 24.61 -18.45
C PHE A 220 -11.40 24.67 -17.00
N ASN A 221 -12.36 24.68 -16.09
CA ASN A 221 -12.10 24.63 -14.66
C ASN A 221 -12.22 23.19 -14.15
N VAL A 222 -11.35 22.84 -13.20
CA VAL A 222 -11.37 21.56 -12.47
C VAL A 222 -11.81 21.82 -11.04
N TYR A 223 -12.76 21.02 -10.57
CA TYR A 223 -13.28 21.10 -9.21
C TYR A 223 -13.12 19.77 -8.49
N VAL A 224 -12.80 19.84 -7.20
CA VAL A 224 -12.83 18.69 -6.29
C VAL A 224 -13.60 19.08 -5.04
N ASN A 225 -14.61 18.28 -4.67
CA ASN A 225 -15.57 18.57 -3.61
C ASN A 225 -16.23 19.96 -3.73
N GLY A 226 -16.47 20.43 -4.97
CA GLY A 226 -17.06 21.73 -5.26
C GLY A 226 -16.08 22.92 -5.16
N TYR A 227 -14.87 22.71 -4.64
CA TYR A 227 -13.83 23.73 -4.64
C TYR A 227 -13.14 23.81 -5.99
N LEU A 228 -12.83 25.02 -6.44
CA LEU A 228 -12.05 25.26 -7.66
C LEU A 228 -10.60 24.85 -7.43
N ALA A 229 -10.24 23.66 -7.90
CA ALA A 229 -8.95 23.01 -7.68
C ALA A 229 -7.91 23.37 -8.75
N TYR A 230 -8.36 23.63 -9.98
CA TYR A 230 -7.52 24.16 -11.06
C TYR A 230 -8.33 25.13 -11.91
N GLU A 231 -7.89 26.38 -11.97
CA GLU A 231 -8.55 27.43 -12.73
C GLU A 231 -7.95 27.53 -14.13
N ASP A 232 -8.82 27.70 -15.14
CA ASP A 232 -8.42 27.96 -16.53
C ASP A 232 -7.39 26.96 -17.08
N LEU A 233 -7.59 25.67 -16.82
CA LEU A 233 -6.70 24.63 -17.31
C LEU A 233 -6.66 24.65 -18.84
N ASP A 234 -5.50 25.02 -19.37
CA ASP A 234 -5.18 24.99 -20.80
C ASP A 234 -4.17 23.86 -21.08
N LEU A 235 -4.67 22.77 -21.65
CA LEU A 235 -3.82 21.63 -22.02
C LEU A 235 -2.85 21.98 -23.16
N SER A 236 -3.15 22.99 -23.97
CA SER A 236 -2.34 23.37 -25.12
C SER A 236 -1.03 24.03 -24.70
N SER A 237 -1.07 24.94 -23.72
CA SER A 237 0.15 25.56 -23.17
C SER A 237 0.96 24.63 -22.29
N ILE A 238 0.35 23.59 -21.71
CA ILE A 238 1.07 22.60 -20.89
C ILE A 238 1.80 21.59 -21.76
N THR A 239 1.12 21.05 -22.78
CA THR A 239 1.62 19.89 -23.53
C THR A 239 2.23 20.25 -24.88
N TYR A 240 1.94 21.43 -25.42
CA TYR A 240 2.41 21.92 -26.73
C TYR A 240 2.06 21.04 -27.94
N THR A 241 1.23 20.01 -27.77
CA THR A 241 0.74 19.14 -28.84
C THR A 241 -0.58 18.47 -28.44
N LEU A 242 -1.47 18.26 -29.41
CA LEU A 242 -2.69 17.48 -29.20
C LEU A 242 -2.36 16.02 -28.89
N ALA A 243 -3.34 15.32 -28.31
CA ALA A 243 -3.23 13.93 -27.88
C ALA A 243 -1.99 13.64 -27.00
N SER A 244 -1.52 14.64 -26.26
CA SER A 244 -0.48 14.48 -25.24
C SER A 244 -1.11 14.39 -23.85
N PRO A 245 -0.78 13.35 -23.07
CA PRO A 245 -1.26 13.19 -21.71
C PRO A 245 -0.74 14.22 -20.71
N PHE A 246 -1.61 14.58 -19.77
CA PHE A 246 -1.33 15.35 -18.57
C PHE A 246 -2.10 14.75 -17.39
N TYR A 247 -1.60 14.92 -16.17
CA TYR A 247 -2.33 14.56 -14.96
C TYR A 247 -2.06 15.57 -13.86
N VAL A 248 -3.00 15.68 -12.92
CA VAL A 248 -2.84 16.49 -11.71
C VAL A 248 -3.25 15.69 -10.50
N ASP A 249 -2.45 15.80 -9.45
CA ASP A 249 -2.66 15.17 -8.15
C ASP A 249 -3.19 16.19 -7.14
N PHE A 250 -4.39 15.96 -6.64
CA PHE A 250 -5.03 16.75 -5.60
C PHE A 250 -5.10 15.95 -4.30
N VAL A 251 -4.78 16.59 -3.18
CA VAL A 251 -4.99 16.03 -1.84
C VAL A 251 -6.20 16.73 -1.24
N VAL A 252 -7.19 15.94 -0.83
CA VAL A 252 -8.43 16.45 -0.25
C VAL A 252 -8.69 15.82 1.11
N ASP A 253 -9.21 16.62 2.02
CA ASP A 253 -9.82 16.12 3.24
C ASP A 253 -11.22 15.56 2.92
N ASP A 254 -11.62 14.50 3.63
CA ASP A 254 -13.01 14.04 3.60
C ASP A 254 -13.93 15.12 4.17
N ASP A 255 -15.02 15.41 3.45
CA ASP A 255 -16.03 16.39 3.84
C ASP A 255 -17.10 15.78 4.78
N SER A 256 -16.84 14.57 5.29
CA SER A 256 -17.75 13.76 6.12
C SER A 256 -19.08 13.44 5.43
N SER A 257 -19.19 13.61 4.11
CA SER A 257 -20.37 13.21 3.34
C SER A 257 -20.31 11.75 2.89
N GLY A 258 -19.14 11.11 3.02
CA GLY A 258 -18.89 9.76 2.47
C GLY A 258 -18.86 9.73 0.94
N VAL A 259 -18.84 10.90 0.28
CA VAL A 259 -18.87 11.02 -1.18
C VAL A 259 -17.85 12.05 -1.65
N LEU A 260 -16.87 11.62 -2.43
CA LEU A 260 -15.92 12.49 -3.10
C LEU A 260 -16.47 12.91 -4.46
N ARG A 261 -16.46 14.20 -4.76
CA ARG A 261 -16.94 14.74 -6.04
C ARG A 261 -15.77 15.29 -6.86
N VAL A 262 -15.70 14.93 -8.13
CA VAL A 262 -14.81 15.60 -9.10
C VAL A 262 -15.66 16.16 -10.22
N SER A 263 -15.29 17.35 -10.70
CA SER A 263 -16.01 17.97 -11.81
C SER A 263 -15.08 18.71 -12.75
N VAL A 264 -15.50 18.80 -14.01
CA VAL A 264 -14.94 19.73 -14.98
C VAL A 264 -16.05 20.61 -15.54
N GLY A 265 -15.76 21.85 -15.84
CA GLY A 265 -16.78 22.79 -16.32
C GLY A 265 -16.20 23.99 -17.06
N PRO A 266 -17.06 24.76 -17.74
CA PRO A 266 -16.64 25.88 -18.58
C PRO A 266 -15.88 26.94 -17.78
N THR A 267 -15.07 27.70 -18.50
CA THR A 267 -14.50 28.96 -18.05
C THR A 267 -14.80 30.09 -19.04
N ASN A 268 -14.69 31.34 -18.58
CA ASN A 268 -14.86 32.55 -19.38
C ASN A 268 -13.77 32.72 -20.47
N LYS A 269 -12.71 31.93 -20.45
CA LYS A 269 -11.67 31.91 -21.49
C LYS A 269 -12.01 31.02 -22.69
N THR A 270 -13.06 30.21 -22.60
CA THR A 270 -13.41 29.28 -23.68
C THR A 270 -13.92 30.04 -24.90
N MET A 271 -13.39 29.71 -26.08
CA MET A 271 -13.82 30.32 -27.34
C MET A 271 -15.08 29.64 -27.90
N ALA A 272 -15.75 30.32 -28.83
CA ALA A 272 -16.82 29.71 -29.61
C ALA A 272 -16.29 28.44 -30.32
N TYR A 273 -17.08 27.36 -30.31
CA TYR A 273 -16.71 26.03 -30.82
C TYR A 273 -15.56 25.33 -30.08
N GLY A 274 -15.18 25.83 -28.90
CA GLY A 274 -14.20 25.20 -28.03
C GLY A 274 -14.76 24.02 -27.23
N VAL A 275 -13.86 23.38 -26.48
CA VAL A 275 -14.17 22.34 -25.50
C VAL A 275 -14.23 22.99 -24.12
N ASP A 276 -15.41 22.94 -23.49
CA ASP A 276 -15.71 23.56 -22.18
C ASP A 276 -15.30 22.66 -21.00
N GLY A 277 -14.86 21.44 -21.27
CA GLY A 277 -14.40 20.51 -20.25
C GLY A 277 -14.06 19.15 -20.86
N ILE A 278 -13.01 18.51 -20.36
CA ILE A 278 -12.60 17.16 -20.75
C ILE A 278 -12.08 16.39 -19.55
N LEU A 279 -12.34 15.09 -19.51
CA LEU A 279 -11.72 14.18 -18.55
C LEU A 279 -11.53 12.81 -19.18
N ASN A 280 -10.33 12.23 -19.03
CA ASN A 280 -9.95 10.95 -19.61
C ASN A 280 -9.90 9.82 -18.57
N GLY A 281 -9.55 10.15 -17.33
CA GLY A 281 -9.47 9.16 -16.25
C GLY A 281 -9.42 9.79 -14.86
N VAL A 282 -9.76 8.99 -13.85
CA VAL A 282 -9.68 9.38 -12.43
C VAL A 282 -9.13 8.22 -11.62
N GLU A 283 -8.16 8.49 -10.75
CA GLU A 283 -7.75 7.56 -9.70
C GLU A 283 -7.99 8.22 -8.33
N ILE A 284 -8.61 7.49 -7.41
CA ILE A 284 -8.82 7.94 -6.02
C ILE A 284 -8.13 6.95 -5.11
N MET A 285 -7.24 7.49 -4.28
CA MET A 285 -6.38 6.74 -3.40
C MET A 285 -6.53 7.25 -1.97
N LYS A 286 -7.03 6.40 -1.08
CA LYS A 286 -7.12 6.70 0.35
C LYS A 286 -5.73 6.75 0.95
N MET A 287 -5.43 7.80 1.71
CA MET A 287 -4.17 7.96 2.42
C MET A 287 -4.28 7.38 3.83
N ASN A 288 -3.19 6.81 4.36
CA ASN A 288 -3.19 6.38 5.75
C ASN A 288 -3.45 7.56 6.70
N ASN A 289 -4.13 7.27 7.81
CA ASN A 289 -4.32 8.23 8.89
C ASN A 289 -3.03 8.44 9.71
N SER A 290 -3.11 9.31 10.71
CA SER A 290 -2.01 9.64 11.63
C SER A 290 -1.44 8.46 12.42
N MET A 291 -2.14 7.32 12.44
CA MET A 291 -1.70 6.08 13.09
C MET A 291 -1.06 5.08 12.12
N GLY A 292 -0.84 5.48 10.86
CA GLY A 292 -0.31 4.60 9.82
C GLY A 292 -1.31 3.53 9.38
N SER A 293 -2.61 3.82 9.47
CA SER A 293 -3.67 2.86 9.13
C SER A 293 -4.51 3.33 7.94
N LEU A 294 -4.87 2.36 7.09
CA LEU A 294 -5.84 2.49 6.00
C LEU A 294 -7.20 1.88 6.35
N GLY A 295 -7.30 1.24 7.53
CA GLY A 295 -8.51 0.60 8.03
C GLY A 295 -8.70 0.82 9.53
N GLY A 296 -9.68 1.66 9.89
CA GLY A 296 -9.98 2.02 11.28
C GLY A 296 -8.87 2.78 12.03
N LYS A 297 -9.12 3.01 13.32
CA LYS A 297 -8.21 3.71 14.24
C LYS A 297 -7.42 2.71 15.08
N ILE A 298 -6.48 1.99 14.46
CA ILE A 298 -5.50 1.14 15.14
C ILE A 298 -4.13 1.25 14.47
N CYS A 299 -3.02 1.17 15.22
CA CYS A 299 -1.67 1.16 14.66
C CYS A 299 -1.05 -0.25 14.64
N ALA A 300 0.00 -0.46 13.84
CA ALA A 300 0.65 -1.76 13.72
C ALA A 300 1.18 -2.31 15.06
N GLY A 301 1.69 -1.43 15.92
CA GLY A 301 2.15 -1.84 17.26
C GLY A 301 1.05 -2.41 18.13
N MET A 302 -0.18 -1.90 18.04
CA MET A 302 -1.34 -2.45 18.75
C MET A 302 -1.76 -3.81 18.18
N VAL A 303 -1.79 -3.95 16.85
CA VAL A 303 -2.10 -5.23 16.17
C VAL A 303 -1.11 -6.34 16.56
N LEU A 304 0.20 -6.03 16.60
CA LEU A 304 1.21 -7.02 16.95
C LEU A 304 1.22 -7.40 18.44
N LYS A 305 0.75 -6.50 19.32
CA LYS A 305 0.63 -6.76 20.76
C LYS A 305 -0.63 -7.57 21.11
N SER A 306 -1.72 -7.40 20.36
CA SER A 306 -2.97 -8.12 20.62
C SER A 306 -2.90 -9.60 20.21
N TRP A 307 -1.89 -9.99 19.43
CA TRP A 307 -1.69 -11.39 19.06
C TRP A 307 -1.34 -12.21 20.32
N PRO A 308 -2.13 -13.26 20.67
CA PRO A 308 -1.75 -14.20 21.70
C PRO A 308 -0.43 -14.89 21.32
N ARG A 309 0.69 -14.32 21.76
CA ARG A 309 1.93 -15.09 21.90
C ARG A 309 1.59 -16.19 22.88
N GLY A 310 1.62 -17.44 22.43
CA GLY A 310 1.60 -18.58 23.36
C GLY A 310 2.64 -18.36 24.46
N ASN A 311 2.45 -18.99 25.61
CA ASN A 311 3.26 -18.86 26.85
C ASN A 311 4.77 -19.19 26.71
N ILE A 312 5.38 -19.06 25.53
CA ILE A 312 6.81 -19.16 25.28
C ILE A 312 7.58 -18.20 26.18
N GLY A 313 7.06 -16.98 26.41
CA GLY A 313 7.69 -16.00 27.31
C GLY A 313 7.68 -16.40 28.79
N VAL A 314 6.80 -17.32 29.21
CA VAL A 314 6.73 -17.83 30.59
C VAL A 314 7.57 -19.10 30.75
N LEU A 315 7.65 -19.94 29.70
CA LEU A 315 8.44 -21.17 29.73
C LEU A 315 9.95 -20.90 29.82
N VAL A 316 10.46 -19.89 29.13
CA VAL A 316 11.90 -19.56 29.14
C VAL A 316 12.43 -19.21 30.54
N PRO A 317 11.82 -18.28 31.31
CA PRO A 317 12.27 -17.99 32.67
C PRO A 317 12.02 -19.15 33.64
N PHE A 318 10.96 -19.94 33.44
CA PHE A 318 10.72 -21.15 34.25
C PHE A 318 11.81 -22.21 34.04
N VAL A 319 12.18 -22.49 32.78
CA VAL A 319 13.25 -23.44 32.44
C VAL A 319 14.61 -22.93 32.94
N ALA A 320 14.90 -21.64 32.77
CA ALA A 320 16.12 -21.03 33.31
C ALA A 320 16.18 -21.12 34.85
N GLY A 321 15.06 -20.86 35.54
CA GLY A 321 14.94 -21.02 36.99
C GLY A 321 15.15 -22.47 37.44
N LEU A 322 14.58 -23.44 36.74
CA LEU A 322 14.77 -24.86 37.01
C LEU A 322 16.24 -25.29 36.85
N CYS A 323 16.91 -24.83 35.78
CA CYS A 323 18.33 -25.09 35.55
C CYS A 323 19.23 -24.47 36.64
N LEU A 324 18.89 -23.27 37.13
CA LEU A 324 19.60 -22.63 38.25
C LEU A 324 19.42 -23.41 39.56
N LEU A 325 18.21 -23.89 39.86
CA LEU A 325 17.96 -24.69 41.05
C LEU A 325 18.71 -26.04 41.02
N LEU A 326 18.73 -26.72 39.86
CA LEU A 326 19.45 -27.98 39.68
C LEU A 326 20.97 -27.78 39.82
N SER A 327 21.53 -26.70 39.27
CA SER A 327 22.95 -26.41 39.41
C SER A 327 23.34 -26.07 40.86
N LEU A 328 22.51 -25.30 41.58
CA LEU A 328 22.69 -25.04 43.02
C LEU A 328 22.59 -26.32 43.85
N ALA A 329 21.63 -27.20 43.57
CA ALA A 329 21.48 -28.49 44.25
C ALA A 329 22.70 -29.40 44.04
N LEU A 330 23.25 -29.46 42.82
CA LEU A 330 24.48 -30.21 42.51
C LEU A 330 25.70 -29.64 43.26
N VAL A 331 25.84 -28.31 43.33
CA VAL A 331 26.92 -27.66 44.08
C VAL A 331 26.79 -27.93 45.58
N MET A 332 25.58 -27.80 46.13
CA MET A 332 25.28 -28.10 47.53
C MET A 332 25.60 -29.55 47.85
N HIS A 333 25.13 -30.50 47.03
CA HIS A 333 25.39 -31.93 47.20
C HIS A 333 26.88 -32.26 47.14
N ARG A 334 27.63 -31.67 46.20
CA ARG A 334 29.08 -31.80 46.12
C ARG A 334 29.79 -31.27 47.36
N ARG A 335 29.33 -30.13 47.91
CA ARG A 335 29.87 -29.57 49.17
C ARG A 335 29.55 -30.46 50.37
N THR A 336 28.35 -31.03 50.46
CA THR A 336 27.99 -31.92 51.58
C THR A 336 28.73 -33.25 51.53
N VAL A 337 28.95 -33.80 50.33
CA VAL A 337 29.74 -35.03 50.14
C VAL A 337 31.24 -34.76 50.36
N GLY A 338 31.75 -33.62 49.92
CA GLY A 338 33.12 -33.19 50.20
C GLY A 338 33.40 -32.96 51.69
N MET A 339 32.40 -32.56 52.48
CA MET A 339 32.53 -32.42 53.94
C MET A 339 32.40 -33.75 54.71
N ARG A 340 31.86 -34.82 54.10
CA ARG A 340 31.68 -36.13 54.77
C ARG A 340 32.92 -37.04 54.71
N ASN A 341 33.93 -36.70 53.91
CA ASN A 341 35.20 -37.43 53.88
C ASN A 341 36.38 -36.51 54.26
N PRO A 342 36.61 -36.23 55.56
CA PRO A 342 37.90 -35.71 55.98
C PRO A 342 38.90 -36.88 55.91
N VAL A 343 39.67 -36.96 54.82
CA VAL A 343 40.77 -37.91 54.72
C VAL A 343 41.85 -37.51 55.74
N SER A 344 41.94 -38.28 56.82
CA SER A 344 43.00 -38.19 57.82
C SER A 344 44.31 -38.72 57.21
N TRP A 345 45.31 -37.84 57.11
CA TRP A 345 46.69 -38.23 56.80
C TRP A 345 47.29 -39.00 57.97
N SER A 346 47.76 -40.23 57.73
CA SER A 346 48.57 -41.01 58.67
C SER A 346 49.99 -41.19 58.12
N LYS A 347 50.96 -41.17 59.05
CA LYS A 347 52.41 -41.22 58.79
C LYS A 347 52.85 -42.60 58.30
N LEU A 348 53.78 -42.63 57.34
CA LEU A 348 54.49 -43.83 56.89
C LEU A 348 55.56 -44.26 57.92
N PRO A 349 55.65 -45.57 58.25
CA PRO A 349 56.79 -46.12 58.98
C PRO A 349 57.94 -46.49 58.04
N THR A 350 59.16 -46.14 58.47
CA THR A 350 60.45 -46.61 57.97
C THR A 350 60.81 -47.94 58.62
N GLU A 351 61.09 -49.00 57.85
CA GLU A 351 62.10 -50.00 58.20
C GLU A 351 62.73 -50.61 56.92
N VAL A 352 64.04 -50.82 56.99
CA VAL A 352 64.95 -51.39 55.98
C VAL A 352 65.46 -52.73 56.54
N PRO A 353 65.56 -53.77 55.73
CA PRO A 353 66.88 -54.42 55.47
C PRO A 353 67.00 -54.79 53.97
N GLY A 354 68.11 -54.69 53.24
CA GLY A 354 69.54 -54.79 53.55
C GLY A 354 70.15 -55.85 52.60
N VAL A 355 71.18 -55.46 51.83
CA VAL A 355 72.25 -56.29 51.19
C VAL A 355 71.92 -56.91 49.81
N ASP A 356 72.42 -56.30 48.70
CA ASP A 356 73.59 -56.64 47.83
C ASP A 356 73.29 -57.68 46.71
N LEU A 357 73.85 -57.69 45.49
CA LEU A 357 74.91 -56.96 44.78
C LEU A 357 74.76 -57.22 43.26
N ASN A 358 75.27 -56.28 42.48
CA ASN A 358 75.96 -56.42 41.19
C ASN A 358 75.24 -56.59 39.82
N HIS A 359 75.71 -55.69 38.94
CA HIS A 359 76.08 -55.83 37.53
C HIS A 359 75.05 -55.53 36.43
N GLY A 360 75.44 -54.56 35.58
CA GLY A 360 75.41 -54.79 34.13
C GLY A 360 74.67 -53.76 33.28
N ASN A 361 75.35 -52.65 32.97
CA ASN A 361 75.54 -52.08 31.64
C ASN A 361 74.38 -51.89 30.63
N LEU A 362 74.40 -50.66 30.08
CA LEU A 362 74.29 -50.27 28.66
C LEU A 362 72.89 -50.06 28.02
N HIS A 363 72.66 -48.77 27.75
CA HIS A 363 72.43 -48.14 26.44
C HIS A 363 71.03 -47.89 25.85
N PHE A 364 70.93 -46.62 25.40
CA PHE A 364 70.30 -46.06 24.19
C PHE A 364 68.76 -46.02 24.13
N SER A 365 68.19 -44.82 24.12
CA SER A 365 67.85 -43.98 22.93
C SER A 365 66.36 -44.13 22.68
N GLY A 366 65.51 -43.11 22.53
CA GLY A 366 65.74 -41.70 22.25
C GLY A 366 64.65 -41.29 21.26
N LYS A 367 63.97 -40.16 21.56
CA LYS A 367 63.21 -39.29 20.63
C LYS A 367 61.98 -39.95 19.95
N ALA A 368 60.90 -39.25 19.63
CA ALA A 368 60.54 -37.83 19.64
C ALA A 368 59.01 -37.76 19.85
#